data_AF-A8VMA1-F1
#
_entry.id   AF-A8VMA1-F1
#
_cell.length_a   1.000
_cell.length_b   1.000
_cell.length_c   1.000
_cell.angle_alpha   90.00
_cell.angle_beta   90.00
_cell.angle_gamma   90.00
#
_symmetry.space_group_name_H-M   'P 1'
#
loop_
_entity.id
_entity.type
_entity.pdbx_description
1 polymer ?
#
loop_
_entity_poly.entity_id
_entity_poly.type
_entity_poly.pdbx_seq_one_letter_code
_entity_poly.pdbx_strand_id
1 'polypeptide(L)' 'GRMPRSEKAKLKAEILTGENYVEDSEMADLKSLAKRIHDAYLKNFNMNKVKARVILAGK' A
#
# COMPACT_ATOMS: atom_id res chain seq x y z
N GLY A 1 -16.94 31.44 -23.07
CA GLY A 1 -15.86 32.18 -22.36
C GLY A 1 -14.72 31.21 -22.05
N ARG A 2 -13.48 31.70 -21.98
CA ARG A 2 -12.34 30.86 -21.56
C ARG A 2 -12.26 30.88 -20.02
N MET A 3 -12.14 29.71 -19.40
CA MET A 3 -12.02 29.58 -17.94
C MET A 3 -10.78 30.35 -17.43
N PRO A 4 -10.92 31.15 -16.36
CA PRO A 4 -9.78 31.80 -15.70
C PRO A 4 -8.72 30.80 -15.25
N ARG A 5 -7.44 31.21 -15.34
CA ARG A 5 -6.31 30.35 -14.96
C ARG A 5 -6.32 29.98 -13.48
N SER A 6 -6.81 30.87 -12.61
CA SER A 6 -6.94 30.63 -11.17
C SER A 6 -7.94 29.53 -10.85
N GLU A 7 -9.12 29.56 -11.48
CA GLU A 7 -10.14 28.52 -11.33
C GLU A 7 -9.64 27.17 -11.85
N LYS A 8 -8.96 27.16 -13.01
CA LYS A 8 -8.34 25.95 -13.56
C LYS A 8 -7.29 25.35 -12.64
N ALA A 9 -6.46 26.19 -12.01
CA ALA A 9 -5.44 25.74 -11.08
C ALA A 9 -6.04 25.15 -9.80
N LYS A 10 -7.07 25.81 -9.24
CA LYS A 10 -7.80 25.32 -8.07
C LYS A 10 -8.47 23.98 -8.34
N LEU A 11 -9.16 23.87 -9.47
CA LEU A 11 -9.80 22.62 -9.89
C LEU A 11 -8.80 21.48 -10.04
N LYS A 12 -7.62 21.75 -10.63
CA LYS A 12 -6.56 20.75 -10.77
C LYS A 12 -6.03 20.27 -9.42
N ALA A 13 -5.88 21.17 -8.45
CA ALA A 13 -5.41 20.81 -7.10
C ALA A 13 -6.45 19.99 -6.32
N GLU A 14 -7.74 20.31 -6.45
CA GLU A 14 -8.84 19.55 -5.83
C GLU A 14 -8.92 18.12 -6.39
N ILE A 15 -8.81 17.94 -7.71
CA ILE A 15 -8.79 16.63 -8.36
C ILE A 15 -7.60 15.79 -7.88
N LEU A 16 -6.38 16.36 -7.92
CA LEU A 16 -5.17 15.68 -7.44
C LEU A 16 -5.29 15.27 -5.97
N THR A 17 -5.86 16.13 -5.12
CA THR A 17 -6.01 15.83 -3.69
C THR A 17 -7.04 14.71 -3.45
N GLY A 18 -8.13 14.68 -4.23
CA GLY A 18 -9.14 13.63 -4.16
C GLY A 18 -8.61 12.26 -4.61
N GLU A 19 -7.79 12.23 -5.68
CA GLU A 19 -7.15 11.00 -6.17
C GLU A 19 -6.18 10.41 -5.13
N ASN A 20 -5.32 11.24 -4.54
CA ASN A 20 -4.36 10.80 -3.51
C ASN A 20 -5.07 10.22 -2.26
N TYR A 21 -6.20 10.81 -1.84
CA TYR A 21 -6.91 10.34 -0.64
C TYR A 21 -7.58 8.98 -0.84
N VAL A 22 -8.07 8.70 -2.06
CA VAL A 22 -8.62 7.40 -2.42
C VAL A 22 -7.52 6.34 -2.53
N GLU A 23 -6.39 6.68 -3.16
CA GLU A 23 -5.21 5.81 -3.21
C GLU A 23 -4.69 5.47 -1.80
N ASP A 24 -4.64 6.44 -0.89
CA ASP A 24 -4.20 6.23 0.50
C ASP A 24 -5.14 5.29 1.27
N SER A 25 -6.44 5.41 1.07
CA SER A 25 -7.44 4.54 1.72
C SER A 25 -7.39 3.12 1.18
N GLU A 26 -7.32 2.94 -0.14
CA GLU A 26 -7.19 1.62 -0.77
C GLU A 26 -5.85 0.96 -0.39
N MET A 27 -4.78 1.75 -0.31
CA MET A 27 -3.47 1.27 0.11
C MET A 27 -3.46 0.86 1.59
N ALA A 28 -4.22 1.53 2.45
CA ALA A 28 -4.40 1.14 3.85
C ALA A 28 -5.11 -0.22 3.99
N ASP A 29 -6.12 -0.49 3.17
CA ASP A 29 -6.82 -1.79 3.16
C ASP A 29 -5.90 -2.90 2.64
N LEU A 30 -5.19 -2.66 1.54
CA LEU A 30 -4.21 -3.62 0.99
C LEU A 30 -3.09 -3.93 1.99
N LYS A 31 -2.61 -2.95 2.74
CA LYS A 31 -1.61 -3.15 3.80
C LYS A 31 -2.17 -3.99 4.95
N SER A 32 -3.42 -3.77 5.31
CA SER A 32 -4.12 -4.55 6.34
C SER A 32 -4.32 -6.00 5.89
N LEU A 33 -4.71 -6.21 4.63
CA LEU A 33 -4.82 -7.53 4.03
C LEU A 33 -3.47 -8.25 3.99
N ALA A 34 -2.41 -7.57 3.53
CA ALA A 34 -1.06 -8.13 3.48
C ALA A 34 -0.57 -8.58 4.87
N LYS A 35 -0.87 -7.79 5.91
CA LYS A 35 -0.57 -8.16 7.30
C LYS A 35 -1.31 -9.44 7.72
N ARG A 36 -2.62 -9.52 7.47
CA ARG A 36 -3.43 -10.72 7.81
C ARG A 36 -2.92 -11.96 7.10
N ILE A 37 -2.54 -11.86 5.83
CA ILE A 37 -1.95 -12.96 5.05
C ILE A 37 -0.60 -13.37 5.64
N HIS A 38 0.27 -12.42 5.97
CA HIS A 38 1.57 -12.70 6.56
C HIS A 38 1.45 -13.38 7.94
N ASP A 39 0.54 -12.92 8.80
CA ASP A 39 0.29 -13.52 10.11
C ASP A 39 -0.24 -14.95 9.98
N ALA A 40 -1.14 -15.19 9.01
CA ALA A 40 -1.62 -16.53 8.69
C ALA A 40 -0.50 -17.42 8.15
N TYR A 41 0.40 -16.90 7.31
CA TYR A 41 1.58 -17.62 6.83
C TYR A 41 2.48 -18.06 7.98
N LEU A 42 2.82 -17.14 8.90
CA LEU A 42 3.66 -17.47 10.05
C LEU A 42 3.03 -18.49 11.00
N LYS A 43 1.69 -18.47 11.15
CA LYS A 43 0.98 -19.40 12.02
C LYS A 43 0.90 -20.82 11.43
N ASN A 44 0.70 -20.94 10.12
CA ASN A 44 0.43 -22.23 9.48
C ASN A 44 1.69 -22.92 8.95
N PHE A 45 2.76 -22.20 8.66
CA PHE A 45 4.01 -22.78 8.14
C PHE A 45 5.11 -22.80 9.21
N ASN A 46 5.45 -24.00 9.70
CA ASN A 46 6.51 -24.18 10.70
C ASN A 46 7.90 -23.75 10.15
N MET A 47 8.16 -24.06 8.88
CA MET A 47 9.37 -23.66 8.16
C MET A 47 9.07 -22.48 7.24
N ASN A 48 9.56 -21.31 7.63
CA ASN A 48 9.46 -20.11 6.81
C ASN A 48 10.77 -19.81 6.07
N LYS A 49 10.70 -18.93 5.08
CA LYS A 49 11.86 -18.55 4.24
C LYS A 49 13.05 -18.07 5.06
N VAL A 50 12.82 -17.38 6.17
CA VAL A 50 13.88 -16.87 7.05
C VAL A 50 14.58 -18.03 7.76
N LYS A 51 13.83 -18.92 8.42
CA LYS A 51 14.35 -20.13 9.06
C LYS A 51 15.11 -21.01 8.08
N ALA A 52 14.56 -21.24 6.88
CA ALA A 52 15.22 -22.02 5.84
C ALA A 52 16.56 -21.39 5.42
N ARG A 53 16.61 -20.07 5.25
CA ARG A 53 17.85 -19.37 4.90
C ARG A 53 18.91 -19.44 5.99
N VAL A 54 18.51 -19.36 7.27
CA VAL A 54 19.45 -19.50 8.39
C VAL A 54 20.14 -20.87 8.32
N ILE A 55 19.35 -21.94 8.18
CA ILE A 55 19.86 -23.31 8.04
C ILE A 55 20.76 -23.45 6.80
N LEU A 56 20.30 -22.98 5.63
CA LEU A 56 21.05 -23.08 4.38
C LEU A 56 22.33 -22.24 4.36
N ALA A 57 22.38 -21.15 5.13
CA ALA A 57 23.56 -20.33 5.29
C ALA A 57 24.53 -20.88 6.36
N GLY A 58 24.19 -22.01 7.01
CA GLY A 58 24.99 -22.59 8.08
C GLY A 58 25.06 -21.72 9.33
N LYS A 59 24.05 -20.89 9.57
CA LYS A 59 23.93 -20.02 10.75
C LYS A 59 23.00 -20.61 11.80
#